data_AF-A0A7X9P8G5-F1
#
_entry.id   AF-A0A7X9P8G5-F1
#
_cell.length_a   1.000
_cell.length_b   1.000
_cell.length_c   1.000
_cell.angle_alpha   90.00
_cell.angle_beta   90.00
_cell.angle_gamma   90.00
#
_symmetry.space_group_name_H-M   'P 1'
#
loop_
_entity.id
_entity.type
_entity.pdbx_description
1 polymer ?
#
loop_
_entity_poly.entity_id
_entity_poly.type
_entity_poly.pdbx_seq_one_letter_code
_entity_poly.pdbx_strand_id
1 'polypeptide(L)'
;MAAWRRFLTAARPLLVVLVAALPAAATADGEVSAADRQAARELFQAGVALAQEGDLPGAIEKFRASYERNPRPVVLFNIGTLQQELGDRAGALETFRRYLEVGGEEIDPERREQVETLVHDLEREFTFVEIAVDETGASVLIGGRPVGSTPLAAPVPVLPGVIEVRVRKEGFDEAVMMVPVPPGETTRVEVTLARAGQAGGEAGGGEAGGGEAGGGEAGGGDENGGEIVWWKEWWFWTAVGAVVLGASVTTGVLLAPDEPGAETPAVWSVYGR
;
A
#
# COMPACT_ATOMS: atom_id res chain seq x y z
N MET A 1 58.50 83.26 -32.80
CA MET A 1 57.19 83.92 -32.87
C MET A 1 56.10 82.88 -32.64
N ALA A 2 55.07 83.25 -31.86
CA ALA A 2 53.83 82.51 -31.53
C ALA A 2 53.98 81.26 -30.63
N ALA A 3 53.59 81.23 -29.36
CA ALA A 3 52.31 81.53 -28.68
C ALA A 3 51.41 80.28 -28.49
N TRP A 4 51.20 79.98 -27.21
CA TRP A 4 49.99 79.46 -26.55
C TRP A 4 49.16 78.33 -27.19
N ARG A 5 48.88 77.28 -26.40
CA ARG A 5 47.57 77.14 -25.71
C ARG A 5 47.51 75.90 -24.81
N ARG A 6 47.02 76.14 -23.59
CA ARG A 6 46.58 75.15 -22.60
C ARG A 6 45.25 74.55 -23.07
N PHE A 7 45.06 73.24 -22.90
CA PHE A 7 43.73 72.65 -22.73
C PHE A 7 43.79 71.66 -21.56
N LEU A 8 43.18 72.07 -20.46
CA LEU A 8 42.75 71.22 -19.37
C LEU A 8 41.39 70.64 -19.77
N THR A 9 41.28 69.33 -19.88
CA THR A 9 39.99 68.63 -19.81
C THR A 9 40.10 67.52 -18.77
N ALA A 10 39.38 67.72 -17.68
CA ALA A 10 39.16 66.74 -16.64
C ALA A 10 38.37 65.54 -17.21
N ALA A 11 38.78 64.32 -16.89
CA ALA A 11 37.96 63.13 -17.08
C ALA A 11 38.03 62.25 -15.83
N ARG A 12 36.84 61.99 -15.29
CA ARG A 12 36.49 61.39 -13.99
C ARG A 12 37.07 59.97 -13.82
N PRO A 13 37.39 59.53 -12.58
CA PRO A 13 37.77 58.15 -12.32
C PRO A 13 36.56 57.24 -12.59
N LEU A 14 36.76 56.25 -13.46
CA LEU A 14 35.81 55.19 -13.78
C LEU A 14 35.70 54.27 -12.55
N LEU A 15 34.58 54.34 -11.84
CA LEU A 15 34.27 53.50 -10.70
C LEU A 15 33.80 52.14 -11.23
N VAL A 16 34.71 51.16 -11.29
CA VAL A 16 34.39 49.78 -11.63
C VAL A 16 33.64 49.17 -10.45
N VAL A 17 32.31 49.13 -10.54
CA VAL A 17 31.47 48.35 -9.63
C VAL A 17 31.64 46.87 -10.02
N LEU A 18 32.43 46.15 -9.24
CA LEU A 18 32.53 44.69 -9.31
C LEU A 18 31.23 44.10 -8.77
N VAL A 19 30.24 43.88 -9.64
CA VAL A 19 29.06 43.09 -9.31
C VAL A 19 29.51 41.64 -9.18
N ALA A 20 29.75 41.21 -7.95
CA ALA A 20 29.95 39.80 -7.62
C ALA A 20 28.65 39.05 -7.97
N ALA A 21 28.70 38.27 -9.05
CA ALA A 21 27.65 37.33 -9.39
C ALA A 21 27.65 36.23 -8.32
N LEU A 22 26.75 36.36 -7.34
CA LEU A 22 26.42 35.27 -6.43
C LEU A 22 25.83 34.14 -7.29
N PRO A 23 26.37 32.90 -7.23
CA PRO A 23 25.69 31.77 -7.84
C PRO A 23 24.36 31.63 -7.11
N ALA A 24 23.27 31.81 -7.86
CA ALA A 24 21.95 31.43 -7.41
C ALA A 24 22.02 29.93 -7.08
N ALA A 25 21.93 29.60 -5.79
CA ALA A 25 21.70 28.23 -5.37
C ALA A 25 20.36 27.83 -5.97
N ALA A 26 20.42 27.03 -7.04
CA ALA A 26 19.25 26.36 -7.56
C ALA A 26 18.70 25.52 -6.41
N THR A 27 17.55 25.92 -5.89
CA THR A 27 16.71 25.07 -5.06
C THR A 27 16.37 23.86 -5.93
N ALA A 28 16.96 22.71 -5.62
CA ALA A 28 16.59 21.46 -6.25
C ALA A 28 15.13 21.18 -5.88
N ASP A 29 14.22 21.55 -6.77
CA ASP A 29 12.81 21.19 -6.71
C ASP A 29 12.69 19.67 -6.66
N GLY A 30 12.08 19.15 -5.59
CA GLY A 30 11.24 17.95 -5.45
C GLY A 30 11.47 16.66 -6.25
N GLU A 31 12.52 16.51 -7.05
CA GLU A 31 12.72 15.37 -7.94
C GLU A 31 13.44 14.24 -7.19
N VAL A 32 12.86 13.04 -7.22
CA VAL A 32 13.44 11.84 -6.58
C VAL A 32 14.84 11.60 -7.16
N SER A 33 15.86 11.55 -6.31
CA SER A 33 17.26 11.45 -6.76
C SER A 33 17.51 10.14 -7.53
N ALA A 34 18.52 10.11 -8.41
CA ALA A 34 18.90 8.88 -9.12
C ALA A 34 19.28 7.74 -8.14
N ALA A 35 19.87 8.09 -7.00
CA ALA A 35 20.20 7.16 -5.93
C ALA A 35 18.94 6.60 -5.26
N ASP A 36 17.95 7.44 -4.95
CA ASP A 36 16.67 6.97 -4.37
C ASP A 36 15.88 6.12 -5.36
N ARG A 37 15.88 6.48 -6.65
CA ARG A 37 15.28 5.62 -7.70
C ARG A 37 15.97 4.26 -7.80
N GLN A 38 17.29 4.19 -7.61
CA GLN A 38 18.03 2.94 -7.61
C GLN A 38 17.72 2.11 -6.36
N ALA A 39 17.76 2.72 -5.16
CA ALA A 39 17.42 2.07 -3.91
C ALA A 39 15.97 1.53 -3.94
N ALA A 40 15.02 2.31 -4.48
CA ALA A 40 13.65 1.87 -4.67
C ALA A 40 13.55 0.63 -5.56
N ARG A 41 14.31 0.58 -6.67
CA ARG A 41 14.33 -0.60 -7.56
C ARG A 41 14.86 -1.84 -6.86
N GLU A 42 15.93 -1.71 -6.09
CA GLU A 42 16.50 -2.83 -5.32
C GLU A 42 15.52 -3.33 -4.25
N LEU A 43 14.88 -2.42 -3.52
CA LEU A 43 13.84 -2.75 -2.55
C LEU A 43 12.63 -3.42 -3.21
N PHE A 44 12.19 -2.92 -4.35
CA PHE A 44 11.10 -3.52 -5.12
C PHE A 44 11.45 -4.96 -5.55
N GLN A 45 12.65 -5.18 -6.09
CA GLN A 45 13.11 -6.52 -6.49
C GLN A 45 13.22 -7.47 -5.30
N ALA A 46 13.68 -6.99 -4.14
CA ALA A 46 13.68 -7.77 -2.91
C ALA A 46 12.25 -8.15 -2.47
N GLY A 47 11.30 -7.23 -2.57
CA GLY A 47 9.88 -7.50 -2.29
C GLY A 47 9.28 -8.55 -3.23
N VAL A 48 9.63 -8.49 -4.51
CA VAL A 48 9.23 -9.51 -5.51
C VAL A 48 9.76 -10.90 -5.11
N ALA A 49 11.04 -10.99 -4.74
CA ALA A 49 11.66 -12.26 -4.34
C ALA A 49 10.98 -12.85 -3.10
N LEU A 50 10.73 -12.04 -2.07
CA LEU A 50 10.04 -12.49 -0.85
C LEU A 50 8.60 -12.95 -1.15
N ALA A 51 7.88 -12.25 -2.03
CA ALA A 51 6.53 -12.66 -2.43
C ALA A 51 6.55 -14.01 -3.16
N GLN A 52 7.54 -14.26 -4.01
CA GLN A 52 7.72 -15.54 -4.70
C GLN A 52 8.08 -16.68 -3.74
N GLU A 53 8.77 -16.37 -2.64
CA GLU A 53 9.08 -17.31 -1.56
C GLU A 53 7.89 -17.54 -0.61
N GLY A 54 6.80 -16.78 -0.76
CA GLY A 54 5.62 -16.84 0.09
C GLY A 54 5.74 -16.04 1.40
N ASP A 55 6.84 -15.31 1.60
CA ASP A 55 6.98 -14.35 2.71
C ASP A 55 6.26 -13.04 2.37
N LEU A 56 4.93 -13.09 2.41
CA LEU A 56 4.08 -11.94 2.11
C LEU A 56 4.32 -10.76 3.07
N PRO A 57 4.48 -10.95 4.40
CA PRO A 57 4.80 -9.85 5.31
C PRO A 57 6.13 -9.18 4.98
N GLY A 58 7.19 -9.97 4.73
CA GLY A 58 8.49 -9.45 4.31
C GLY A 58 8.42 -8.71 2.98
N ALA A 59 7.66 -9.22 2.02
CA ALA A 59 7.44 -8.57 0.73
C ALA A 59 6.78 -7.20 0.88
N ILE A 60 5.72 -7.10 1.70
CA ILE A 60 5.03 -5.83 1.99
C ILE A 60 5.99 -4.81 2.60
N GLU A 61 6.85 -5.20 3.55
CA GLU A 61 7.86 -4.29 4.12
C GLU A 61 8.79 -3.74 3.03
N LYS A 62 9.30 -4.60 2.14
CA LYS A 62 10.17 -4.16 1.05
C LYS A 62 9.47 -3.25 0.05
N PHE A 63 8.21 -3.53 -0.28
CA PHE A 63 7.44 -2.64 -1.13
C PHE A 63 7.14 -1.30 -0.48
N ARG A 64 6.83 -1.25 0.82
CA ARG A 64 6.66 0.02 1.55
C ARG A 64 7.95 0.84 1.52
N ALA A 65 9.09 0.23 1.85
CA ALA A 65 10.39 0.90 1.78
C ALA A 65 10.71 1.38 0.34
N SER A 66 10.36 0.60 -0.68
CA SER A 66 10.48 1.04 -2.09
C SER A 66 9.62 2.26 -2.38
N TYR A 67 8.37 2.27 -1.92
CA TYR A 67 7.43 3.36 -2.16
C TYR A 67 7.87 4.65 -1.45
N GLU A 68 8.40 4.55 -0.24
CA GLU A 68 8.98 5.69 0.50
C GLU A 68 10.16 6.34 -0.24
N ARG A 69 10.97 5.53 -0.93
CA ARG A 69 12.11 6.01 -1.72
C ARG A 69 11.70 6.62 -3.05
N ASN A 70 10.73 6.02 -3.71
CA ASN A 70 10.22 6.50 -4.99
C ASN A 70 8.73 6.17 -5.09
N PRO A 71 7.85 7.14 -4.76
CA PRO A 71 6.40 6.93 -4.76
C PRO A 71 5.90 6.60 -6.17
N ARG A 72 5.50 5.35 -6.37
CA ARG A 72 4.92 4.87 -7.64
C ARG A 72 3.63 4.12 -7.37
N PRO A 73 2.50 4.46 -8.03
CA PRO A 73 1.21 3.80 -7.79
C PRO A 73 1.26 2.28 -7.91
N VAL A 74 2.01 1.76 -8.88
CA VAL A 74 2.14 0.29 -9.09
C VAL A 74 2.62 -0.45 -7.82
N VAL A 75 3.41 0.19 -6.97
CA VAL A 75 3.89 -0.43 -5.72
C VAL A 75 2.74 -0.56 -4.71
N LEU A 76 1.83 0.42 -4.66
CA LEU A 76 0.62 0.35 -3.81
C LEU A 76 -0.30 -0.78 -4.26
N PHE A 77 -0.49 -0.96 -5.56
CA PHE A 77 -1.28 -2.08 -6.08
C PHE A 77 -0.72 -3.44 -5.62
N ASN A 78 0.60 -3.61 -5.65
CA ASN A 78 1.27 -4.82 -5.15
C ASN A 78 1.07 -5.00 -3.64
N ILE A 79 1.21 -3.93 -2.85
CA ILE A 79 0.97 -3.98 -1.39
C ILE A 79 -0.48 -4.39 -1.10
N GLY A 80 -1.46 -3.75 -1.75
CA GLY A 80 -2.88 -4.05 -1.55
C GLY A 80 -3.22 -5.51 -1.90
N THR A 81 -2.64 -6.03 -2.98
CA THR A 81 -2.80 -7.44 -3.40
C THR A 81 -2.26 -8.40 -2.34
N LEU A 82 -1.03 -8.18 -1.87
CA LEU A 82 -0.44 -9.04 -0.84
C LEU A 82 -1.19 -8.95 0.49
N GLN A 83 -1.76 -7.78 0.82
CA GLN A 83 -2.61 -7.63 1.99
C GLN A 83 -3.90 -8.44 1.87
N GLN A 84 -4.53 -8.52 0.69
CA GLN A 84 -5.67 -9.41 0.48
C GLN A 84 -5.28 -10.88 0.65
N GLU A 85 -4.13 -11.29 0.11
CA GLU A 85 -3.62 -12.66 0.21
C GLU A 85 -3.34 -13.04 1.67
N LEU A 86 -2.84 -12.09 2.48
CA LEU A 86 -2.68 -12.25 3.93
C LEU A 86 -4.00 -12.19 4.73
N GLY A 87 -5.12 -11.86 4.09
CA GLY A 87 -6.41 -11.65 4.77
C GLY A 87 -6.54 -10.30 5.48
N ASP A 88 -5.57 -9.38 5.34
CA ASP A 88 -5.66 -7.99 5.83
C ASP A 88 -6.56 -7.15 4.91
N ARG A 89 -7.85 -7.47 4.89
CA ARG A 89 -8.86 -6.76 4.07
C ARG A 89 -8.89 -5.26 4.35
N ALA A 90 -8.70 -4.87 5.62
CA ALA A 90 -8.71 -3.48 6.05
C ALA A 90 -7.49 -2.69 5.56
N GLY A 91 -6.31 -3.32 5.58
CA GLY A 91 -5.12 -2.72 4.99
C GLY A 91 -5.21 -2.65 3.46
N ALA A 92 -5.74 -3.70 2.83
CA ALA A 92 -5.95 -3.73 1.38
C ALA A 92 -6.88 -2.60 0.91
N LEU A 93 -8.03 -2.41 1.56
CA LEU A 93 -8.98 -1.34 1.24
C LEU A 93 -8.32 0.05 1.30
N GLU A 94 -7.59 0.33 2.38
CA GLU A 94 -6.86 1.59 2.54
C GLU A 94 -5.84 1.79 1.41
N THR A 95 -5.06 0.74 1.11
CA THR A 95 -4.01 0.80 0.10
C THR A 95 -4.57 0.96 -1.32
N PHE A 96 -5.69 0.30 -1.65
CA PHE A 96 -6.33 0.45 -2.96
C PHE A 96 -6.99 1.82 -3.16
N ARG A 97 -7.61 2.38 -2.11
CA ARG A 97 -8.06 3.79 -2.16
C ARG A 97 -6.89 4.73 -2.41
N ARG A 98 -5.76 4.52 -1.72
CA ARG A 98 -4.54 5.30 -1.94
C ARG A 98 -3.98 5.12 -3.34
N TYR A 99 -4.03 3.91 -3.89
CA TYR A 99 -3.65 3.63 -5.26
C TYR A 99 -4.44 4.47 -6.26
N LEU A 100 -5.78 4.46 -6.14
CA LEU A 100 -6.68 5.24 -7.00
C LEU A 100 -6.46 6.76 -6.87
N GLU A 101 -6.21 7.23 -5.64
CA GLU A 101 -5.94 8.64 -5.34
C GLU A 101 -4.61 9.11 -5.95
N VAL A 102 -3.52 8.40 -5.67
CA VAL A 102 -2.17 8.80 -6.11
C VAL A 102 -1.98 8.58 -7.61
N GLY A 103 -2.54 7.51 -8.16
CA GLY A 103 -2.39 7.21 -9.57
C GLY A 103 -3.24 8.10 -10.48
N GLY A 104 -4.38 8.62 -10.01
CA GLY A 104 -5.18 9.59 -10.76
C GLY A 104 -5.39 9.18 -12.22
N GLU A 105 -5.29 10.13 -13.15
CA GLU A 105 -5.48 9.90 -14.58
C GLU A 105 -4.38 9.04 -15.23
N GLU A 106 -3.27 8.74 -14.53
CA GLU A 106 -2.21 7.87 -15.04
C GLU A 106 -2.58 6.38 -14.98
N ILE A 107 -3.62 6.03 -14.21
CA ILE A 107 -4.13 4.67 -14.14
C ILE A 107 -4.94 4.37 -15.41
N ASP A 108 -4.57 3.29 -16.08
CA ASP A 108 -5.35 2.74 -17.18
C ASP A 108 -6.85 2.58 -16.80
N PRO A 109 -7.80 3.01 -17.64
CA PRO A 109 -9.22 3.00 -17.31
C PRO A 109 -9.77 1.63 -16.89
N GLU A 110 -9.35 0.54 -17.54
CA GLU A 110 -9.81 -0.81 -17.19
C GLU A 110 -9.28 -1.22 -15.81
N ARG A 111 -8.02 -0.90 -15.53
CA ARG A 111 -7.43 -1.16 -14.21
C ARG A 111 -8.09 -0.32 -13.11
N ARG A 112 -8.43 0.94 -13.40
CA ARG A 112 -9.16 1.81 -12.48
C ARG A 112 -10.51 1.18 -12.12
N GLU A 113 -11.29 0.79 -13.12
CA GLU A 113 -12.61 0.16 -12.92
C GLU A 113 -12.51 -1.13 -12.09
N GLN A 114 -11.50 -1.96 -12.36
CA GLN A 114 -11.22 -3.17 -11.59
C GLN A 114 -10.94 -2.87 -10.11
N VAL A 115 -10.08 -1.89 -9.82
CA VAL A 115 -9.74 -1.54 -8.44
C VAL A 115 -10.89 -0.82 -7.74
N GLU A 116 -11.67 -0.01 -8.45
CA GLU A 116 -12.90 0.61 -7.91
C GLU A 116 -13.94 -0.45 -7.53
N THR A 117 -14.12 -1.47 -8.35
CA THR A 117 -14.98 -2.63 -8.04
C THR A 117 -14.47 -3.37 -6.80
N LEU A 118 -13.17 -3.63 -6.74
CA LEU A 118 -12.55 -4.29 -5.59
C LEU A 118 -12.71 -3.48 -4.29
N VAL A 119 -12.54 -2.16 -4.36
CA VAL A 119 -12.77 -1.25 -3.23
C VAL A 119 -14.23 -1.34 -2.78
N HIS A 120 -15.18 -1.28 -3.70
CA HIS A 120 -16.60 -1.41 -3.39
C HIS A 120 -16.94 -2.77 -2.75
N ASP A 121 -16.38 -3.87 -3.25
CA ASP A 121 -16.61 -5.20 -2.69
C ASP A 121 -16.00 -5.33 -1.29
N LEU A 122 -14.76 -4.84 -1.09
CA LEU A 122 -14.13 -4.80 0.22
C LEU A 122 -14.96 -3.95 1.19
N GLU A 123 -15.43 -2.77 0.79
CA GLU A 123 -16.25 -1.88 1.62
C GLU A 123 -17.52 -2.55 2.16
N ARG A 124 -18.14 -3.42 1.36
CA ARG A 124 -19.35 -4.15 1.74
C ARG A 124 -19.10 -5.26 2.76
N GLU A 125 -17.84 -5.65 2.95
CA GLU A 125 -17.47 -6.60 4.00
C GLU A 125 -17.31 -5.92 5.36
N PHE A 126 -17.16 -4.59 5.40
CA PHE A 126 -17.01 -3.86 6.66
C PHE A 126 -18.38 -3.62 7.33
N THR A 127 -18.35 -3.69 8.65
CA THR A 127 -19.38 -3.19 9.54
C THR A 127 -18.78 -2.10 10.43
N PHE A 128 -19.57 -1.46 11.28
CA PHE A 128 -19.13 -0.30 12.06
C PHE A 128 -19.08 -0.61 13.55
N VAL A 129 -18.12 -0.01 14.25
CA VAL A 129 -18.03 -0.04 15.70
C VAL A 129 -17.99 1.39 16.24
N GLU A 130 -18.93 1.71 17.13
CA GLU A 130 -18.94 2.97 17.87
C GLU A 130 -18.25 2.75 19.23
N ILE A 131 -17.08 3.36 19.42
CA ILE A 131 -16.34 3.31 20.69
C ILE A 131 -16.68 4.55 21.53
N ALA A 132 -17.39 4.35 22.63
CA ALA A 132 -17.67 5.37 23.63
C ALA A 132 -16.80 5.13 24.87
N VAL A 133 -15.90 6.06 25.19
CA VAL A 133 -15.05 6.00 26.38
C VAL A 133 -15.43 7.16 27.29
N ASP A 134 -15.53 6.90 28.59
CA ASP A 134 -15.82 7.89 29.63
C ASP A 134 -14.76 8.99 29.75
N GLU A 135 -13.53 8.68 29.34
CA GLU A 135 -12.37 9.56 29.37
C GLU A 135 -11.99 10.09 27.98
N THR A 136 -11.75 11.40 27.88
CA THR A 136 -11.23 12.05 26.66
C THR A 136 -9.71 11.90 26.54
N GLY A 137 -9.19 11.91 25.32
CA GLY A 137 -7.77 11.80 25.02
C GLY A 137 -7.18 10.40 25.24
N ALA A 138 -8.00 9.37 25.40
CA ALA A 138 -7.54 7.98 25.49
C ALA A 138 -7.22 7.46 24.09
N SER A 139 -6.06 6.81 23.92
CA SER A 139 -5.66 6.16 22.67
C SER A 139 -6.43 4.85 22.50
N VAL A 140 -7.04 4.66 21.34
CA VAL A 140 -7.82 3.46 21.00
C VAL A 140 -7.11 2.68 19.90
N LEU A 141 -7.00 1.36 20.09
CA LEU A 141 -6.55 0.41 19.08
C LEU A 141 -7.64 -0.64 18.86
N ILE A 142 -7.88 -1.00 17.61
CA ILE A 142 -8.82 -2.06 17.23
C ILE A 142 -8.08 -3.09 16.37
N GLY A 143 -8.08 -4.36 16.78
CA GLY A 143 -7.32 -5.42 16.11
C GLY A 143 -5.83 -5.10 16.01
N GLY A 144 -5.26 -4.41 17.01
CA GLY A 144 -3.89 -3.93 17.02
C GLY A 144 -3.60 -2.68 16.18
N ARG A 145 -4.59 -2.18 15.41
CA ARG A 145 -4.45 -0.94 14.61
C ARG A 145 -4.85 0.29 15.42
N PRO A 146 -4.02 1.35 15.52
CA PRO A 146 -4.42 2.59 16.18
C PRO A 146 -5.50 3.31 15.35
N VAL A 147 -6.62 3.66 15.98
CA VAL A 147 -7.77 4.30 15.31
C VAL A 147 -7.95 5.77 15.70
N GLY A 148 -7.26 6.23 16.75
CA GLY A 148 -7.26 7.64 17.16
C GLY A 148 -7.29 7.83 18.67
N SER A 149 -7.74 9.02 19.08
CA SER A 149 -7.94 9.38 20.48
C SER A 149 -9.40 9.75 20.73
N THR A 150 -9.91 9.46 21.92
CA THR A 150 -11.31 9.71 22.29
C THR A 150 -11.61 11.21 22.49
N PRO A 151 -12.83 11.66 22.17
CA PRO A 151 -13.89 10.96 21.43
C PRO A 151 -13.52 10.80 19.95
N LEU A 152 -13.87 9.66 19.35
CA LEU A 152 -13.66 9.42 17.92
C LEU A 152 -14.68 10.23 17.10
N ALA A 153 -14.24 10.72 15.93
CA ALA A 153 -15.07 11.59 15.09
C ALA A 153 -16.22 10.87 14.36
N ALA A 154 -16.08 9.56 14.15
CA ALA A 154 -17.05 8.71 13.46
C ALA A 154 -16.91 7.26 13.93
N PRO A 155 -17.93 6.41 13.72
CA PRO A 155 -17.81 4.96 13.89
C PRO A 155 -16.64 4.40 13.08
N VAL A 156 -15.94 3.42 13.64
CA VAL A 156 -14.77 2.82 13.03
C VAL A 156 -15.21 1.62 12.16
N PRO A 157 -14.86 1.57 10.87
CA PRO A 157 -15.12 0.40 10.04
C PRO A 157 -14.22 -0.76 10.46
N VAL A 158 -14.81 -1.93 10.68
CA VAL A 158 -14.12 -3.18 11.05
C VAL A 158 -14.71 -4.36 10.28
N LEU A 159 -13.97 -5.46 10.18
CA LEU A 159 -14.56 -6.70 9.67
C LEU A 159 -15.47 -7.35 10.73
N PRO A 160 -16.58 -7.98 10.33
CA PRO A 160 -17.38 -8.83 11.19
C PRO A 160 -16.53 -9.95 11.81
N GLY A 161 -16.84 -10.32 13.04
CA GLY A 161 -16.10 -11.32 13.80
C GLY A 161 -15.80 -10.85 15.23
N VAL A 162 -14.83 -11.49 15.88
CA VAL A 162 -14.39 -11.08 17.22
C VAL A 162 -13.13 -10.24 17.09
N ILE A 163 -13.19 -9.00 17.56
CA ILE A 163 -12.08 -8.05 17.49
C ILE A 163 -11.56 -7.70 18.90
N GLU A 164 -10.26 -7.46 19.02
CA GLU A 164 -9.69 -6.87 20.24
C GLU A 164 -9.85 -5.35 20.19
N VAL A 165 -10.50 -4.77 21.19
CA VAL A 165 -10.54 -3.33 21.44
C VAL A 165 -9.66 -3.04 22.64
N ARG A 166 -8.68 -2.14 22.46
CA ARG A 166 -7.69 -1.77 23.46
C ARG A 166 -7.71 -0.26 23.65
N VAL A 167 -7.92 0.18 24.89
CA VAL A 167 -7.97 1.61 25.25
C VAL A 167 -6.91 1.91 26.30
N ARG A 168 -6.10 2.93 26.02
CA ARG A 168 -4.95 3.34 26.84
C ARG A 168 -5.02 4.81 27.17
N LYS A 169 -4.78 5.15 28.43
CA LYS A 169 -4.59 6.52 28.89
C LYS A 169 -3.59 6.57 30.03
N GLU A 170 -2.71 7.55 30.03
CA GLU A 170 -1.75 7.75 31.12
C GLU A 170 -2.50 8.00 32.44
N GLY A 171 -2.10 7.31 33.51
CA GLY A 171 -2.78 7.35 34.81
C GLY A 171 -3.99 6.44 34.95
N PHE A 172 -4.30 5.63 33.94
CA PHE A 172 -5.38 4.63 33.95
C PHE A 172 -4.83 3.24 33.64
N ASP A 173 -5.52 2.22 34.14
CA ASP A 173 -5.27 0.83 33.76
C ASP A 173 -5.71 0.61 32.31
N GLU A 174 -4.94 -0.20 31.57
CA GLU A 174 -5.25 -0.52 30.17
C GLU A 174 -6.51 -1.40 30.11
N ALA A 175 -7.52 -0.94 29.37
CA ALA A 175 -8.71 -1.72 29.09
C ALA A 175 -8.50 -2.53 27.80
N VAL A 176 -8.70 -3.85 27.87
CA VAL A 176 -8.65 -4.77 26.72
C VAL A 176 -9.92 -5.60 26.71
N MET A 177 -10.65 -5.60 25.60
CA MET A 177 -11.95 -6.26 25.44
C MET A 177 -12.00 -7.03 24.14
N MET A 178 -12.57 -8.24 24.16
CA MET A 178 -12.90 -8.99 22.94
C MET A 178 -14.36 -8.72 22.60
N VAL A 179 -14.60 -8.02 21.49
CA VAL A 179 -15.93 -7.56 21.09
C VAL A 179 -16.43 -8.40 19.92
N PRO A 180 -17.58 -9.10 20.05
CA PRO A 180 -18.25 -9.71 18.91
C PRO A 180 -18.93 -8.63 18.07
N VAL A 181 -18.65 -8.64 16.77
CA VAL A 181 -19.18 -7.66 15.81
C VAL A 181 -19.93 -8.43 14.72
N PRO A 182 -21.27 -8.46 14.75
CA PRO A 182 -22.06 -9.10 13.71
C PRO A 182 -21.96 -8.34 12.37
N PRO A 183 -22.14 -9.03 11.24
CA PRO A 183 -22.17 -8.39 9.93
C PRO A 183 -23.39 -7.47 9.78
N GLY A 184 -23.18 -6.31 9.17
CA GLY A 184 -24.24 -5.39 8.75
C GLY A 184 -24.89 -4.54 9.87
N GLU A 185 -24.48 -4.69 11.13
CA GLU A 185 -24.98 -3.89 12.25
C GLU A 185 -23.85 -3.13 12.95
N THR A 186 -24.11 -1.85 13.25
CA THR A 186 -23.18 -1.04 14.04
C THR A 186 -23.14 -1.53 15.48
N THR A 187 -21.98 -2.02 15.93
CA THR A 187 -21.79 -2.48 17.31
C THR A 187 -21.32 -1.32 18.18
N ARG A 188 -22.06 -1.01 19.25
CA ARG A 188 -21.67 0.00 20.22
C ARG A 188 -20.89 -0.64 21.37
N VAL A 189 -19.72 -0.10 21.67
CA VAL A 189 -18.84 -0.56 22.74
C VAL A 189 -18.62 0.59 23.71
N GLU A 190 -19.05 0.40 24.95
CA GLU A 190 -18.84 1.35 26.03
C GLU A 190 -17.67 0.89 26.89
N VAL A 191 -16.70 1.77 27.12
CA VAL A 191 -15.47 1.49 27.86
C VAL A 191 -15.36 2.48 29.01
N THR A 192 -15.12 1.94 30.21
CA THR A 192 -14.85 2.71 31.42
C THR A 192 -13.41 2.47 31.84
N LEU A 193 -12.59 3.53 31.92
CA LEU A 193 -11.20 3.41 32.35
C LEU A 193 -11.06 3.53 33.87
N ALA A 194 -10.49 2.50 34.50
CA ALA A 194 -10.13 2.54 35.92
C ALA A 194 -8.82 3.29 36.14
N ARG A 195 -8.72 4.08 37.22
CA ARG A 195 -7.47 4.79 37.55
C ARG A 195 -6.40 3.83 38.07
N ALA A 196 -5.20 3.94 37.51
CA ALA A 196 -4.07 3.11 37.91
C ALA A 196 -3.73 3.36 39.39
N GLY A 197 -3.76 2.29 40.19
CA GLY A 197 -3.43 2.33 41.62
C GLY A 197 -4.61 2.38 42.58
N GLN A 198 -5.86 2.36 42.11
CA GLN A 198 -7.02 2.07 42.96
C GLN A 198 -7.29 0.55 43.02
N ALA A 199 -6.35 -0.21 43.57
CA ALA A 199 -6.61 -1.59 43.98
C ALA A 199 -7.43 -1.57 45.28
N GLY A 200 -8.76 -1.69 45.16
CA GLY A 200 -9.66 -1.67 46.29
C GLY A 200 -11.10 -2.07 45.96
N GLY A 201 -11.28 -3.19 45.26
CA GLY A 201 -12.54 -3.95 45.26
C GLY A 201 -13.56 -3.56 44.18
N GLU A 202 -13.54 -4.27 43.06
CA GLU A 202 -14.66 -5.11 42.60
C GLU A 202 -14.25 -5.72 41.26
N ALA A 203 -14.20 -7.06 41.24
CA ALA A 203 -14.20 -7.79 39.99
C ALA A 203 -15.59 -7.58 39.36
N GLY A 204 -15.72 -6.56 38.52
CA GLY A 204 -16.85 -6.39 37.61
C GLY A 204 -16.79 -7.48 36.55
N GLY A 205 -17.28 -8.67 36.91
CA GLY A 205 -17.65 -9.68 35.93
C GLY A 205 -18.72 -9.10 35.01
N GLY A 206 -18.35 -8.82 33.77
CA GLY A 206 -19.31 -8.59 32.70
C GLY A 206 -20.14 -9.86 32.53
N GLU A 207 -21.34 -9.82 33.08
CA GLU A 207 -22.36 -10.86 32.98
C GLU A 207 -22.78 -10.98 31.51
N ALA A 208 -22.15 -11.92 30.81
CA ALA A 208 -22.65 -12.42 29.54
C ALA A 208 -23.98 -13.13 29.84
N GLY A 209 -25.09 -12.47 29.50
CA GLY A 209 -26.42 -13.05 29.57
C GLY A 209 -26.48 -14.33 28.74
N GLY A 210 -26.65 -15.46 29.43
CA GLY A 210 -26.86 -16.76 28.81
C GLY A 210 -28.18 -16.80 28.05
N GLY A 211 -28.09 -17.03 26.74
CA GLY A 211 -29.20 -17.46 25.90
C GLY A 211 -28.91 -18.86 25.38
N GLU A 212 -29.85 -19.77 25.62
CA GLU A 212 -29.77 -21.22 25.47
C GLU A 212 -29.30 -21.75 24.12
N ALA A 213 -28.58 -22.88 24.21
CA ALA A 213 -28.28 -23.79 23.12
C ALA A 213 -29.56 -24.41 22.53
N GLY A 214 -29.77 -24.21 21.23
CA GLY A 214 -30.66 -25.01 20.40
C GLY A 214 -29.84 -25.65 19.29
N GLY A 215 -29.64 -26.97 19.38
CA GLY A 215 -28.98 -27.75 18.34
C GLY A 215 -29.78 -27.79 17.04
N GLY A 216 -29.07 -27.83 15.92
CA GLY A 216 -29.63 -28.01 14.58
C GLY A 216 -28.55 -28.48 13.62
N GLU A 217 -28.82 -29.57 12.93
CA GLU A 217 -27.92 -30.44 12.20
C GLU A 217 -27.16 -29.84 11.01
N ALA A 218 -26.12 -30.57 10.65
CA ALA A 218 -25.36 -30.48 9.41
C ALA A 218 -26.23 -30.67 8.15
N GLY A 219 -25.95 -29.83 7.16
CA GLY A 219 -26.19 -30.00 5.73
C GLY A 219 -25.44 -28.83 5.07
N GLY A 220 -24.40 -29.01 4.28
CA GLY A 220 -24.28 -29.92 3.15
C GLY A 220 -24.40 -29.07 1.89
N GLY A 221 -23.26 -28.78 1.26
CA GLY A 221 -23.12 -28.29 -0.12
C GLY A 221 -23.71 -26.90 -0.42
N ASP A 222 -22.87 -25.97 -0.84
CA ASP A 222 -22.78 -25.69 -2.28
C ASP A 222 -21.62 -24.75 -2.58
N GLU A 223 -20.71 -25.29 -3.37
CA GLU A 223 -19.65 -24.63 -4.10
C GLU A 223 -20.31 -23.71 -5.15
N ASN A 224 -20.26 -22.40 -4.97
CA ASN A 224 -20.25 -21.42 -6.07
C ASN A 224 -20.03 -20.00 -5.55
N GLY A 225 -18.79 -19.69 -5.21
CA GLY A 225 -18.28 -18.32 -5.26
C GLY A 225 -17.15 -18.34 -6.27
N GLY A 226 -17.40 -17.87 -7.49
CA GLY A 226 -16.42 -17.82 -8.56
C GLY A 226 -15.19 -17.04 -8.11
N GLU A 227 -14.19 -17.78 -7.65
CA GLU A 227 -12.87 -17.31 -7.28
C GLU A 227 -12.27 -16.68 -8.55
N ILE A 228 -12.22 -15.34 -8.63
CA ILE A 228 -11.47 -14.68 -9.69
C ILE A 228 -9.99 -14.86 -9.35
N VAL A 229 -9.42 -15.99 -9.76
CA VAL A 229 -8.02 -16.37 -9.57
C VAL A 229 -7.19 -15.78 -10.72
N TRP A 230 -6.86 -14.48 -10.64
CA TRP A 230 -6.12 -13.76 -11.69
C TRP A 230 -4.58 -13.83 -11.58
N TRP A 231 -4.04 -14.36 -10.48
CA TRP A 231 -2.58 -14.41 -10.21
C TRP A 231 -1.85 -15.64 -10.80
N LYS A 232 -2.57 -16.56 -11.45
CA LYS A 232 -1.95 -17.72 -12.12
C LYS A 232 -1.26 -17.39 -13.45
N GLU A 233 -1.39 -16.17 -13.95
CA GLU A 233 -0.65 -15.75 -15.13
C GLU A 233 0.62 -14.97 -14.76
N TRP A 234 1.74 -15.68 -14.91
CA TRP A 234 3.13 -15.33 -14.54
C TRP A 234 3.70 -14.06 -15.21
N TRP A 235 2.97 -13.38 -16.11
CA TRP A 235 3.47 -12.22 -16.87
C TRP A 235 3.50 -10.89 -16.09
N PHE A 236 2.87 -10.81 -14.91
CA PHE A 236 2.83 -9.57 -14.11
C PHE A 236 4.20 -9.18 -13.50
N TRP A 237 5.10 -10.15 -13.27
CA TRP A 237 6.41 -9.94 -12.66
C TRP A 237 7.55 -9.67 -13.68
N THR A 238 7.34 -9.97 -14.97
CA THR A 238 8.43 -9.94 -15.98
C THR A 238 8.79 -8.56 -16.52
N ALA A 239 8.05 -7.50 -16.22
CA ALA A 239 8.30 -6.19 -16.82
C ALA A 239 9.52 -5.43 -16.25
N VAL A 240 10.09 -5.84 -15.10
CA VAL A 240 11.25 -5.13 -14.49
C VAL A 240 12.40 -6.06 -14.08
N GLY A 241 12.24 -7.38 -14.21
CA GLY A 241 13.20 -8.38 -13.71
C GLY A 241 13.83 -9.25 -14.79
N ALA A 242 14.27 -8.70 -15.92
CA ALA A 242 15.04 -9.47 -16.91
C ALA A 242 16.51 -9.63 -16.48
N VAL A 243 16.78 -10.59 -15.59
CA VAL A 243 18.05 -11.37 -15.62
C VAL A 243 17.67 -12.85 -15.49
N VAL A 244 17.60 -13.50 -16.64
CA VAL A 244 17.41 -14.94 -16.79
C VAL A 244 18.66 -15.65 -16.27
N LEU A 245 18.57 -16.32 -15.12
CA LEU A 245 19.54 -17.35 -14.74
C LEU A 245 18.99 -18.73 -15.11
N GLY A 246 19.37 -19.17 -16.31
CA GLY A 246 19.83 -20.54 -16.57
C GLY A 246 18.86 -21.70 -16.33
N ALA A 247 17.92 -21.90 -17.25
CA ALA A 247 17.49 -23.25 -17.64
C ALA A 247 18.03 -23.54 -19.04
N SER A 248 19.32 -23.90 -19.11
CA SER A 248 19.94 -24.43 -20.32
C SER A 248 19.41 -25.84 -20.57
N VAL A 249 18.40 -25.97 -21.45
CA VAL A 249 18.08 -27.26 -22.06
C VAL A 249 19.22 -27.58 -23.03
N THR A 250 20.12 -28.43 -22.54
CA THR A 250 21.16 -29.08 -23.32
C THR A 250 20.52 -30.20 -24.14
N THR A 251 20.13 -29.91 -25.38
CA THR A 251 19.82 -31.00 -26.33
C THR A 251 21.14 -31.52 -26.89
N GLY A 252 21.57 -32.66 -26.33
CA GLY A 252 22.69 -33.45 -26.81
C GLY A 252 22.47 -33.99 -28.22
N VAL A 253 23.55 -33.94 -29.00
CA VAL A 253 23.73 -34.42 -30.37
C VAL A 253 23.50 -35.94 -30.48
N LEU A 254 22.77 -36.36 -31.50
CA LEU A 254 22.89 -37.69 -32.11
C LEU A 254 22.86 -37.56 -33.64
N LEU A 255 23.92 -38.09 -34.25
CA LEU A 255 24.27 -38.07 -35.68
C LEU A 255 23.32 -38.90 -36.56
N ALA A 256 23.05 -38.44 -37.79
CA ALA A 256 23.16 -39.13 -39.11
C ALA A 256 22.27 -38.43 -40.19
N PRO A 257 22.41 -38.69 -41.51
CA PRO A 257 23.01 -37.77 -42.48
C PRO A 257 22.03 -37.17 -43.53
N ASP A 258 22.57 -36.22 -44.30
CA ASP A 258 22.05 -35.50 -45.49
C ASP A 258 21.14 -36.30 -46.45
N GLU A 259 19.98 -35.74 -46.79
CA GLU A 259 19.23 -36.00 -48.04
C GLU A 259 18.50 -34.69 -48.46
N PRO A 260 18.67 -34.18 -49.70
CA PRO A 260 18.01 -32.98 -50.20
C PRO A 260 16.76 -33.34 -51.02
N GLY A 261 15.59 -32.75 -50.71
CA GLY A 261 14.46 -32.83 -51.63
C GLY A 261 13.12 -32.38 -51.08
N ALA A 262 12.51 -31.42 -51.81
CA ALA A 262 11.08 -31.09 -51.86
C ALA A 262 10.45 -30.47 -50.60
N GLU A 263 9.60 -29.45 -50.62
CA GLU A 263 8.96 -28.61 -51.64
C GLU A 263 8.38 -27.41 -50.88
N THR A 264 8.49 -26.18 -51.39
CA THR A 264 7.71 -25.03 -50.89
C THR A 264 6.40 -24.89 -51.67
N PRO A 265 5.29 -24.60 -50.98
CA PRO A 265 4.35 -23.58 -51.49
C PRO A 265 3.87 -22.65 -50.34
N ALA A 266 4.04 -21.33 -50.45
CA ALA A 266 3.21 -20.35 -51.18
C ALA A 266 2.10 -19.69 -50.34
N VAL A 267 2.46 -18.52 -49.78
CA VAL A 267 1.74 -17.23 -49.70
C VAL A 267 0.23 -17.21 -49.96
N TRP A 268 -0.63 -16.84 -49.00
CA TRP A 268 -1.79 -15.96 -49.28
C TRP A 268 -2.02 -14.94 -48.16
N SER A 269 -1.89 -13.67 -48.54
CA SER A 269 -2.48 -12.48 -47.90
C SER A 269 -4.00 -12.48 -48.17
N VAL A 270 -4.80 -11.88 -47.27
CA VAL A 270 -5.77 -10.81 -47.60
C VAL A 270 -6.62 -10.40 -46.38
N TYR A 271 -6.69 -9.08 -46.21
CA TYR A 271 -7.60 -8.28 -45.37
C TYR A 271 -9.10 -8.45 -45.69
N GLY A 272 -9.95 -8.10 -44.72
CA GLY A 272 -11.33 -7.63 -44.92
C GLY A 272 -12.28 -8.24 -43.89
N ARG A 273 -13.03 -7.48 -43.09
CA ARG A 273 -13.71 -6.21 -43.40
C ARG A 273 -14.01 -5.42 -42.13
#